data_AF-A0A846B8E8-F1
#
_entry.id   AF-A0A846B8E8-F1
#
_cell.length_a   1.000
_cell.length_b   1.000
_cell.length_c   1.000
_cell.angle_alpha   90.00
_cell.angle_beta   90.00
_cell.angle_gamma   90.00
#
_symmetry.space_group_name_H-M   'P 1'
#
loop_
_entity.id
_entity.type
_entity.pdbx_description
1 polymer ?
#
loop_
_entity_poly.entity_id
_entity_poly.type
_entity_poly.pdbx_seq_one_letter_code
_entity_poly.pdbx_strand_id
1 'polypeptide(L)' 'MAAYDIYHQHVRTALEKDGWIITHDPFTFKVGVRQLLIDLGAEKLIAAQKDKQRIAVEIKSFLASSPLSEFHFALGE' A
#
# COMPACT_ATOMS: atom_id res chain seq x y z
N MET A 1 -1.03 14.27 10.01
CA MET A 1 -0.73 13.90 8.61
C MET A 1 -0.13 12.51 8.67
N ALA A 2 -0.81 11.49 8.15
CA ALA A 2 -0.29 10.12 8.09
C ALA A 2 1.13 10.11 7.49
N ALA A 3 2.07 9.37 8.07
CA ALA A 3 3.43 9.21 7.51
C ALA A 3 3.42 8.08 6.46
N TYR A 4 4.38 8.06 5.53
CA TYR A 4 4.60 6.87 4.71
C TYR A 4 5.31 5.80 5.53
N ASP A 5 5.12 4.53 5.17
CA ASP A 5 5.94 3.44 5.71
C ASP A 5 7.42 3.68 5.37
N ILE A 6 8.34 3.26 6.25
CA ILE A 6 9.78 3.47 6.07
C ILE A 6 10.32 2.77 4.81
N TYR A 7 9.67 1.71 4.34
CA TYR A 7 10.06 0.99 3.13
C TYR A 7 9.38 1.51 1.87
N HIS A 8 8.57 2.56 1.96
CA HIS A 8 7.81 3.10 0.83
C HIS A 8 8.67 3.33 -0.41
N GLN A 9 9.77 4.06 -0.23
CA GLN A 9 10.65 4.38 -1.35
C GLN A 9 11.40 3.15 -1.87
N HIS A 10 11.74 2.20 -1.00
CA HIS A 10 12.39 0.95 -1.39
C HIS A 10 11.46 0.13 -2.30
N VAL A 11 10.19 0.00 -1.93
CA VAL A 11 9.19 -0.71 -2.73
C VAL A 11 8.91 0.01 -4.04
N ARG A 12 8.73 1.34 -4.02
CA ARG A 12 8.55 2.15 -5.23
C ARG A 12 9.70 1.95 -6.22
N THR A 13 10.95 2.06 -5.75
CA THR A 13 12.14 1.84 -6.59
C THR A 13 12.23 0.40 -7.10
N ALA A 14 11.84 -0.60 -6.30
CA ALA A 14 11.83 -1.99 -6.74
C ALA A 14 10.83 -2.22 -7.88
N LEU A 15 9.62 -1.65 -7.77
CA LEU A 15 8.60 -1.68 -8.82
C LEU A 15 9.11 -1.03 -10.12
N GLU A 16 9.67 0.18 -10.04
CA GLU A 16 10.21 0.87 -11.20
C GLU A 16 11.35 0.08 -11.88
N LYS A 17 12.24 -0.53 -11.09
CA LYS A 17 13.34 -1.36 -11.61
C LYS A 17 12.84 -2.65 -12.27
N ASP A 18 11.74 -3.21 -11.78
CA ASP A 18 11.07 -4.35 -12.41
C ASP A 18 10.21 -3.92 -13.63
N GLY A 19 10.25 -2.66 -14.04
CA GLY A 19 9.56 -2.16 -15.23
C GLY A 19 8.07 -1.87 -15.00
N TRP A 20 7.64 -1.73 -13.75
CA TRP A 20 6.33 -1.19 -13.43
C TRP A 20 6.33 0.34 -13.55
N ILE A 21 5.26 0.87 -14.14
CA ILE A 21 5.01 2.31 -14.22
C ILE A 21 4.14 2.68 -13.03
N ILE A 22 4.67 3.50 -12.13
CA ILE A 22 3.89 4.07 -11.02
C ILE A 22 2.87 5.05 -11.61
N THR A 23 1.60 4.80 -11.36
CA THR A 23 0.49 5.63 -11.85
C THR A 23 -0.03 6.60 -10.80
N HIS A 24 -0.06 6.17 -9.52
CA HIS A 24 -0.48 6.99 -8.39
C HIS A 24 0.29 6.61 -7.12
N ASP A 25 0.70 7.60 -6.36
CA ASP A 25 1.39 7.45 -5.08
C ASP A 25 1.17 8.73 -4.24
N PRO A 26 0.16 8.77 -3.33
CA PRO A 26 -0.71 7.66 -2.95
C PRO A 26 -1.88 7.47 -3.93
N PHE A 27 -2.27 6.21 -4.13
CA PHE A 27 -3.52 5.84 -4.77
C PHE A 27 -4.65 5.87 -3.74
N THR A 28 -5.67 6.68 -4.01
CA THR A 28 -6.89 6.74 -3.19
C THR A 28 -8.08 6.33 -4.04
N PHE A 29 -8.92 5.43 -3.52
CA PHE A 29 -10.15 5.04 -4.20
C PHE A 29 -11.31 4.97 -3.21
N LYS A 30 -12.51 5.29 -3.71
CA LYS A 30 -13.75 5.25 -2.93
C LYS A 30 -14.45 3.92 -3.20
N VAL A 31 -14.89 3.22 -2.15
CA VAL A 31 -15.74 2.04 -2.27
C VAL A 31 -17.08 2.35 -1.62
N GLY A 32 -18.12 2.52 -2.43
CA GLY A 32 -19.45 2.93 -1.96
C GLY A 32 -19.54 4.41 -1.53
N VAL A 33 -20.40 4.70 -0.55
CA VAL A 33 -20.62 6.06 0.00
C VAL A 33 -19.56 6.48 1.02
N ARG A 34 -18.76 5.54 1.51
CA ARG A 34 -17.63 5.83 2.39
C ARG A 34 -16.39 5.96 1.52
N GLN A 35 -15.74 7.12 1.61
CA GLN A 35 -14.36 7.23 1.15
C GLN A 35 -13.58 6.21 2.00
N LEU A 36 -13.05 5.18 1.36
CA LEU A 36 -12.39 4.04 1.99
C LEU A 36 -11.02 4.50 2.54
N LEU A 37 -11.09 5.42 3.49
CA LEU A 37 -9.97 5.97 4.24
C LEU A 37 -10.01 5.48 5.70
N ILE A 38 -11.04 4.74 6.13
CA ILE A 38 -11.36 4.65 7.57
C ILE A 38 -11.63 3.25 8.12
N ASP A 39 -11.91 2.20 7.33
CA ASP A 39 -12.16 0.86 7.94
C ASP A 39 -11.06 -0.19 7.77
N LEU A 40 -10.02 0.06 6.94
CA LEU A 40 -8.97 -0.93 6.62
C LEU A 40 -7.53 -0.47 6.89
N GLY A 41 -7.29 0.64 7.62
CA GLY A 41 -5.94 1.12 8.00
C GLY A 41 -4.92 1.38 6.87
N ALA A 42 -5.24 1.12 5.60
CA ALA A 42 -4.40 1.35 4.44
C ALA A 42 -4.36 2.85 4.10
N GLU A 43 -3.51 3.60 4.78
CA GLU A 43 -3.50 5.06 4.63
C GLU A 43 -2.99 5.51 3.24
N LYS A 44 -2.12 4.73 2.59
CA LYS A 44 -1.41 5.13 1.35
C LYS A 44 -0.95 3.94 0.50
N LEU A 45 -1.68 3.65 -0.57
CA LEU A 45 -1.32 2.60 -1.53
C LEU A 45 -0.47 3.17 -2.68
N ILE A 46 0.35 2.33 -3.32
CA ILE A 46 0.95 2.65 -4.62
C ILE A 46 0.14 1.96 -5.71
N ALA A 47 -0.35 2.68 -6.72
CA ALA A 47 -0.91 2.07 -7.93
C ALA A 47 0.14 2.00 -9.03
N ALA A 48 0.35 0.82 -9.60
CA ALA A 48 1.31 0.62 -10.68
C ALA A 48 0.72 -0.22 -11.82
N GLN A 49 1.28 -0.05 -13.02
CA GLN A 49 0.89 -0.78 -14.22
C GLN A 49 2.12 -1.34 -14.94
N LYS A 50 2.01 -2.58 -15.43
CA LYS A 50 2.98 -3.23 -16.32
C LYS A 50 2.20 -4.02 -17.37
N ASP A 51 2.45 -3.74 -18.65
CA ASP A 51 1.65 -4.26 -19.77
C ASP A 51 0.13 -4.05 -19.57
N LYS A 52 -0.63 -5.15 -19.48
CA LYS A 52 -2.08 -5.18 -19.26
C LYS A 52 -2.46 -5.38 -17.79
N GLN A 53 -1.49 -5.46 -16.88
CA GLN A 53 -1.70 -5.69 -15.46
C GLN A 53 -1.65 -4.39 -14.68
N ARG A 54 -2.58 -4.23 -13.72
CA ARG A 54 -2.61 -3.12 -12.77
C ARG A 54 -2.66 -3.68 -11.36
N ILE A 55 -1.88 -3.08 -10.47
CA ILE A 55 -1.80 -3.47 -9.06
C ILE A 55 -2.00 -2.24 -8.18
N ALA A 56 -2.55 -2.46 -7.00
CA ALA A 56 -2.45 -1.57 -5.86
C ALA A 56 -1.60 -2.27 -4.80
N VAL A 57 -0.59 -1.59 -4.28
CA VAL A 57 0.40 -2.15 -3.36
C VAL A 57 0.27 -1.44 -2.02
N GLU A 58 0.00 -2.23 -0.99
CA GLU A 58 0.12 -1.80 0.39
C GLU A 58 1.51 -2.17 0.92
N ILE A 59 2.12 -1.24 1.68
CA ILE A 59 3.46 -1.41 2.22
C ILE A 59 3.34 -1.46 3.74
N LYS A 60 3.77 -2.58 4.34
CA LYS A 60 3.81 -2.77 5.79
C LYS A 60 5.20 -3.22 6.20
N SER A 61 5.83 -2.48 7.12
CA SER A 61 7.19 -2.72 7.61
C SER A 61 7.31 -3.78 8.72
N PHE A 62 6.19 -4.16 9.34
CA PHE A 62 6.13 -5.15 10.44
C PHE A 62 7.17 -4.90 11.55
N LEU A 63 7.19 -3.69 12.10
CA LEU A 63 8.21 -3.26 13.07
C LEU A 63 7.83 -3.49 14.54
N ALA A 64 6.60 -3.92 14.83
CA ALA A 64 6.19 -4.19 16.20
C ALA A 64 6.90 -5.42 16.77
N SER A 65 6.95 -5.49 18.10
CA SER A 65 7.55 -6.58 18.87
C SER A 65 6.92 -7.96 18.62
N SER A 66 5.74 -8.01 18.00
CA SER A 66 5.06 -9.25 17.61
C SER A 66 4.57 -9.19 16.16
N PRO A 67 5.31 -9.81 15.22
CA PRO A 67 4.89 -9.91 13.82
C PRO A 67 3.56 -10.66 13.64
N LEU A 68 3.23 -11.59 14.54
CA LEU A 68 1.97 -12.32 14.52
C LEU A 68 0.78 -11.39 14.80
N SER A 69 0.93 -10.45 15.73
CA SER A 69 -0.13 -9.48 16.04
C SER A 69 -0.35 -8.50 14.89
N GLU A 70 0.73 -8.04 14.24
CA GLU A 70 0.64 -7.21 13.03
C GLU A 70 0.08 -7.98 11.82
N PHE A 71 0.38 -9.27 11.69
CA PHE A 71 -0.18 -10.11 10.64
C PHE A 71 -1.69 -10.30 10.79
N HIS A 72 -2.18 -10.50 12.02
CA HIS A 72 -3.62 -10.53 12.28
C HIS A 72 -4.30 -9.19 11.96
N PHE A 73 -3.61 -8.07 12.17
CA PHE A 73 -4.10 -6.75 11.75
C PHE A 73 -4.14 -6.65 10.22
N ALA A 74 -3.06 -7.02 9.53
CA ALA A 74 -2.96 -6.97 8.07
C ALA A 74 -3.89 -7.94 7.31
N LEU A 75 -4.25 -9.08 7.91
CA LEU A 75 -5.20 -10.04 7.32
C LEU A 75 -6.67 -9.74 7.66
N GLY A 76 -6.91 -9.03 8.77
CA GLY A 76 -8.25 -8.57 9.15
C GLY A 76 -8.68 -7.32 8.37
N GLU A 77 -7.76 -6.77 7.59
CA GLU A 77 -7.92 -5.65 6.65
C GLU A 77 -8.19 -6.11 5.21
#